data_AF-A0A1G0GTR8-F1
#
_entry.id   AF-A0A1G0GTR8-F1
#
_cell.length_a   1.000
_cell.length_b   1.000
_cell.length_c   1.000
_cell.angle_alpha   90.00
_cell.angle_beta   90.00
_cell.angle_gamma   90.00
#
_symmetry.space_group_name_H-M   'P 1'
#
loop_
_entity.id
_entity.type
_entity.pdbx_description
1 polymer ?
#
loop_
_entity_poly.entity_id
_entity_poly.type
_entity_poly.pdbx_seq_one_letter_code
_entity_poly.pdbx_strand_id
1 'polypeptide(L)'
;MQKIYFFQIIGMFFSWIYNAFLLTRLKFHLRGKYFWFRSLATSGIAETVFTILSVTFTLFGSMPTQEISHIVVWSFTIKLISTVIFSYPVTFIVSWLKKSECIDVYDNISGLNPFKVINDDNKITR
;
A
#
# COMPACT_ATOMS: atom_id res chain seq x y z
N MET A 1 -18.74 21.49 5.56
CA MET A 1 -18.53 20.38 4.58
C MET A 1 -17.17 20.45 3.88
N GLN A 2 -16.71 21.63 3.43
CA GLN A 2 -15.43 21.77 2.70
C GLN A 2 -14.20 21.20 3.44
N LYS A 3 -14.08 21.42 4.76
CA LYS A 3 -12.99 20.87 5.58
C LYS A 3 -12.86 19.33 5.54
N ILE A 4 -13.98 18.63 5.39
CA ILE A 4 -14.03 17.15 5.39
C ILE A 4 -13.32 16.60 4.15
N TYR A 5 -13.58 17.18 2.98
CA TYR A 5 -12.95 16.77 1.73
C TYR A 5 -11.46 17.13 1.71
N PHE A 6 -11.11 18.31 2.22
CA PHE A 6 -9.72 18.77 2.27
C PHE A 6 -8.81 17.81 3.04
N PHE A 7 -9.22 17.44 4.27
CA PHE A 7 -8.43 16.50 5.07
C PHE A 7 -8.41 15.08 4.51
N GLN A 8 -9.50 14.64 3.86
CA GLN A 8 -9.52 13.35 3.18
C GLN A 8 -8.53 13.28 2.01
N ILE A 9 -8.44 14.34 1.19
CA ILE A 9 -7.48 14.39 0.08
C ILE A 9 -6.05 14.32 0.60
N ILE A 10 -5.75 15.05 1.68
CA ILE A 10 -4.43 15.00 2.33
C ILE A 10 -4.14 13.60 2.86
N GLY A 11 -5.07 13.01 3.61
CA GLY A 11 -4.91 11.66 4.15
C GLY A 11 -4.70 10.62 3.05
N MET A 12 -5.44 10.73 1.95
CA MET A 12 -5.34 9.85 0.78
C MET A 12 -3.99 9.98 0.09
N PHE A 13 -3.49 11.21 -0.09
CA PHE A 13 -2.17 11.46 -0.66
C PHE A 13 -1.06 10.76 0.13
N PHE A 14 -1.04 10.94 1.46
CA PHE A 14 -0.07 10.26 2.31
C PHE A 14 -0.24 8.74 2.29
N SER A 15 -1.49 8.26 2.35
CA SER A 15 -1.79 6.82 2.28
C SER A 15 -1.21 6.17 1.03
N TRP A 16 -1.38 6.79 -0.13
CA TRP A 16 -0.84 6.30 -1.40
C TRP A 16 0.68 6.25 -1.42
N ILE A 17 1.35 7.29 -0.91
CA ILE A 17 2.82 7.32 -0.80
C ILE A 17 3.31 6.18 0.11
N TYR A 18 2.70 6.02 1.28
CA TYR A 18 3.05 4.95 2.22
C TYR A 18 2.83 3.57 1.59
N ASN A 19 1.71 3.36 0.89
CA ASN A 19 1.41 2.09 0.23
C ASN A 19 2.51 1.72 -0.77
N ALA A 20 2.84 2.63 -1.70
CA ALA A 20 3.85 2.40 -2.73
C ALA A 20 5.26 2.17 -2.13
N PHE A 21 5.64 2.98 -1.13
CA PHE A 21 6.93 2.84 -0.46
C PHE A 21 7.08 1.48 0.26
N LEU A 22 6.07 1.09 1.03
CA LEU A 22 6.06 -0.18 1.76
C LEU A 22 6.01 -1.37 0.81
N LEU A 23 5.26 -1.26 -0.30
CA LEU A 23 5.21 -2.29 -1.32
C LEU A 23 6.59 -2.50 -1.93
N THR A 24 7.33 -1.45 -2.26
CA THR A 24 8.70 -1.62 -2.77
C THR A 24 9.62 -2.25 -1.72
N ARG A 25 9.59 -1.75 -0.48
CA ARG A 25 10.41 -2.27 0.63
C ARG A 25 10.16 -3.76 0.91
N LEU A 26 8.90 -4.18 0.96
CA LEU A 26 8.55 -5.58 1.18
C LEU A 26 8.87 -6.45 -0.03
N LYS A 27 8.83 -5.92 -1.27
CA LYS A 27 9.15 -6.70 -2.49
C LYS A 27 10.61 -7.11 -2.44
N PHE A 28 11.46 -6.18 -2.02
CA PHE A 28 12.87 -6.42 -1.81
C PHE A 28 13.13 -7.40 -0.67
N HIS A 29 12.58 -7.13 0.51
CA HIS A 29 12.87 -7.93 1.71
C HIS A 29 12.41 -9.38 1.58
N LEU A 30 11.25 -9.59 0.96
CA LEU A 30 10.66 -10.92 0.77
C LEU A 30 11.08 -11.56 -0.56
N ARG A 31 11.99 -10.94 -1.33
CA ARG A 31 12.38 -11.40 -2.68
C ARG A 31 11.15 -11.83 -3.48
N GLY A 32 10.15 -10.94 -3.54
CA GLY A 32 8.84 -11.13 -4.19
C GLY A 32 8.05 -12.41 -3.87
N LYS A 33 8.35 -13.10 -2.76
CA LYS A 33 7.53 -14.18 -2.19
C LYS A 33 6.38 -13.60 -1.34
N TYR A 34 5.36 -14.43 -1.09
CA TYR A 34 4.20 -14.10 -0.24
C TYR A 34 3.43 -12.85 -0.66
N PHE A 35 2.84 -12.86 -1.87
CA PHE A 35 2.02 -11.76 -2.39
C PHE A 35 0.91 -11.33 -1.42
N TRP A 36 0.25 -12.31 -0.80
CA TRP A 36 -0.84 -12.06 0.14
C TRP A 36 -0.40 -11.18 1.32
N PHE A 37 0.68 -11.58 1.99
CA PHE A 37 1.19 -10.89 3.15
C PHE A 37 1.63 -9.47 2.80
N ARG A 38 2.27 -9.29 1.64
CA ARG A 38 2.61 -7.98 1.10
C ARG A 38 1.39 -7.10 0.92
N SER A 39 0.37 -7.59 0.21
CA SER A 39 -0.84 -6.83 -0.06
C SER A 39 -1.56 -6.45 1.24
N LEU A 40 -1.67 -7.39 2.19
CA LEU A 40 -2.32 -7.14 3.46
C LEU A 40 -1.56 -6.13 4.32
N ALA A 41 -0.24 -6.29 4.45
CA ALA A 41 0.59 -5.40 5.25
C ALA A 41 0.61 -3.97 4.70
N THR A 42 0.77 -3.80 3.37
CA THR A 42 0.79 -2.46 2.77
C THR A 42 -0.57 -1.78 2.85
N SER A 43 -1.65 -2.50 2.55
CA SER A 43 -3.01 -1.95 2.62
C SER A 43 -3.41 -1.63 4.05
N GLY A 44 -3.09 -2.50 5.02
CA GLY A 44 -3.35 -2.25 6.44
C GLY A 44 -2.67 -0.99 6.94
N ILE A 45 -1.37 -0.82 6.67
CA ILE A 45 -0.63 0.38 7.11
C ILE A 45 -1.15 1.64 6.39
N ALA A 46 -1.41 1.55 5.08
CA ALA A 46 -1.93 2.67 4.31
C ALA A 46 -3.32 3.14 4.82
N GLU A 47 -4.19 2.18 5.16
CA GLU A 47 -5.52 2.47 5.68
C GLU A 47 -5.47 3.06 7.10
N THR A 48 -4.56 2.57 7.94
CA THR A 48 -4.30 3.15 9.27
C THR A 48 -3.88 4.61 9.14
N VAL A 49 -2.92 4.90 8.26
CA VAL A 49 -2.45 6.27 8.01
C VAL A 49 -3.60 7.15 7.48
N PHE A 50 -4.38 6.66 6.52
CA PHE A 50 -5.53 7.37 5.99
C PHE A 50 -6.56 7.69 7.07
N THR A 51 -6.96 6.69 7.86
CA THR A 51 -8.03 6.81 8.85
C THR A 51 -7.60 7.72 9.99
N ILE A 52 -6.37 7.57 10.49
CA ILE A 52 -5.85 8.44 11.55
C ILE A 52 -5.80 9.89 11.07
N LEU A 53 -5.22 10.17 9.90
CA LEU A 53 -5.14 11.54 9.38
C LEU A 53 -6.53 12.11 9.11
N SER A 54 -7.34 11.43 8.29
CA SER A 54 -8.64 11.96 7.88
C SER A 54 -9.59 12.14 9.05
N VAL A 55 -9.76 11.12 9.90
CA VAL A 55 -10.76 11.15 10.98
C VAL A 55 -10.33 12.10 12.08
N THR A 56 -9.04 12.06 12.50
CA THR A 56 -8.55 12.96 13.56
C THR A 56 -8.68 14.41 13.13
N PHE A 57 -8.20 14.81 11.96
CA PHE A 57 -8.27 16.21 11.52
C PHE A 57 -9.69 16.67 11.20
N THR A 58 -10.55 15.77 10.70
CA THR A 58 -11.94 16.13 10.37
C THR A 58 -12.80 16.34 11.62
N LEU A 59 -12.65 15.46 12.62
CA LEU A 59 -13.46 15.47 13.84
C LEU A 59 -12.80 16.22 15.00
N PHE A 60 -11.59 16.75 14.80
CA PHE A 60 -10.87 17.53 15.80
C PHE A 60 -11.73 18.70 16.27
N GLY A 61 -12.01 18.75 17.58
CA GLY A 61 -12.85 19.79 18.20
C GLY A 61 -14.35 19.65 17.97
N SER A 62 -14.83 18.61 17.26
CA SER A 62 -16.27 18.33 17.11
C SER A 62 -16.77 17.22 18.04
N MET A 63 -15.92 16.27 18.42
CA MET A 63 -16.28 15.13 19.28
C MET A 63 -15.20 14.84 20.33
N PRO A 64 -15.54 14.18 21.44
CA PRO A 64 -14.56 13.67 22.40
C PRO A 64 -13.55 12.73 21.73
N THR A 65 -12.28 12.83 22.12
CA THR A 65 -11.19 12.00 21.56
C THR A 65 -11.41 10.50 21.73
N GLN A 66 -12.11 10.10 22.79
CA GLN A 66 -12.49 8.71 23.04
C GLN A 66 -13.41 8.17 21.95
N GLU A 67 -14.47 8.89 21.58
CA GLU A 67 -15.39 8.45 20.52
C GLU A 67 -14.72 8.41 19.16
N ILE A 68 -13.86 9.40 18.87
CA ILE A 68 -13.04 9.41 17.66
C ILE A 68 -12.19 8.13 17.56
N SER A 69 -11.54 7.72 18.66
CA SER A 69 -10.74 6.51 18.69
C SER A 69 -11.56 5.24 18.43
N HIS A 70 -12.78 5.15 18.96
CA HIS A 70 -13.68 4.03 18.70
C HIS A 70 -14.08 3.95 17.23
N ILE A 71 -14.42 5.09 16.61
CA ILE A 71 -14.76 5.17 15.18
C ILE A 71 -13.57 4.71 14.33
N VAL A 72 -12.35 5.17 14.64
CA VAL A 72 -11.12 4.79 13.93
C VAL A 72 -10.89 3.27 14.02
N VAL A 73 -10.97 2.69 15.23
CA VAL A 73 -10.72 1.26 15.44
C VAL A 73 -11.75 0.38 14.73
N TRP A 74 -13.04 0.71 14.83
CA TRP A 74 -14.09 -0.05 14.15
C TRP A 74 -13.99 0.05 12.63
N SER A 75 -13.78 1.26 12.11
CA SER A 75 -13.63 1.49 10.67
C SER A 75 -12.41 0.76 10.12
N PHE A 76 -11.28 0.82 10.84
CA PHE A 76 -10.07 0.10 10.47
C PHE A 76 -10.28 -1.41 10.46
N THR A 77 -10.92 -1.96 11.48
CA THR A 77 -11.15 -3.41 11.60
C THR A 77 -11.99 -3.95 10.46
N ILE A 78 -13.11 -3.28 10.14
CA ILE A 78 -14.00 -3.69 9.04
C ILE A 78 -13.25 -3.65 7.70
N LYS A 79 -12.47 -2.59 7.45
CA LYS A 79 -11.69 -2.45 6.21
C LYS A 79 -10.57 -3.49 6.12
N LEU A 80 -9.92 -3.80 7.23
CA LEU A 80 -8.85 -4.81 7.27
C LEU A 80 -9.42 -6.22 7.00
N ILE A 81 -10.55 -6.58 7.62
CA ILE A 81 -11.25 -7.85 7.35
C ILE A 81 -11.66 -7.94 5.88
N SER A 82 -12.26 -6.88 5.34
CA SER A 82 -12.61 -6.80 3.92
C SER A 82 -11.38 -7.06 3.03
N THR A 83 -10.26 -6.41 3.33
CA THR A 83 -9.00 -6.59 2.59
C THR A 83 -8.49 -8.03 2.63
N VAL A 84 -8.59 -8.70 3.79
CA VAL A 84 -8.20 -10.12 3.92
C VAL A 84 -9.03 -11.00 2.99
N ILE A 85 -10.35 -10.81 3.00
CA ILE A 85 -11.31 -11.60 2.21
C ILE A 85 -11.03 -11.43 0.71
N PHE A 86 -10.75 -10.21 0.25
CA PHE A 86 -10.46 -9.95 -1.16
C PHE A 86 -9.06 -10.36 -1.59
N SER A 87 -8.06 -10.18 -0.73
CA SER A 87 -6.66 -10.41 -1.11
C SER A 87 -6.30 -11.90 -1.12
N TYR A 88 -6.96 -12.72 -0.30
CA TYR A 88 -6.71 -14.16 -0.24
C TYR A 88 -6.94 -14.92 -1.57
N PRO A 89 -8.09 -14.82 -2.26
CA PRO A 89 -8.33 -15.54 -3.52
C PRO A 89 -7.37 -15.12 -4.65
N VAL A 90 -6.95 -13.85 -4.67
CA VAL A 90 -6.05 -13.30 -5.68
C VAL A 90 -4.69 -14.00 -5.69
N THR A 91 -4.27 -14.56 -4.56
CA THR A 91 -2.96 -15.19 -4.42
C THR A 91 -2.81 -16.47 -5.23
N PHE A 92 -3.90 -17.19 -5.44
CA PHE A 92 -3.94 -18.36 -6.30
C PHE A 92 -3.77 -17.95 -7.77
N ILE A 93 -4.44 -16.87 -8.18
CA ILE A 93 -4.34 -16.31 -9.54
C ILE A 93 -2.91 -15.86 -9.83
N VAL A 94 -2.29 -15.12 -8.90
CA VAL A 94 -0.90 -14.65 -9.06
C VAL A 94 0.08 -15.82 -9.11
N SER A 95 -0.14 -16.86 -8.31
CA SER A 95 0.72 -18.05 -8.33
C SER A 95 0.60 -18.82 -9.64
N TRP A 96 -0.61 -18.93 -10.19
CA TRP A 96 -0.85 -19.51 -11.51
C TRP A 96 -0.19 -18.68 -12.63
N LEU A 97 -0.34 -17.35 -12.59
CA LEU A 97 0.23 -16.46 -13.59
C LEU A 97 1.77 -16.47 -13.57
N LYS A 98 2.38 -16.46 -12.38
CA LYS A 98 3.84 -16.59 -12.24
C LYS A 98 4.37 -17.88 -12.86
N LYS A 99 3.62 -18.98 -12.77
CA LYS A 99 3.98 -20.26 -13.38
C LYS A 99 3.83 -20.25 -14.91
N SER A 100 2.88 -19.49 -15.43
CA SER A 100 2.65 -19.35 -16.87
C SER A 100 3.70 -18.50 -17.56
N GLU A 101 4.19 -17.44 -16.90
CA GLU A 101 5.08 -16.48 -17.57
C GLU A 101 6.58 -16.74 -17.35
N CYS A 102 6.99 -17.53 -16.35
CA CYS A 102 8.42 -17.74 -16.01
C CYS A 102 9.21 -16.43 -15.77
N ILE A 103 8.53 -15.32 -15.49
CA ILE A 103 9.15 -14.01 -15.22
C ILE A 103 9.30 -13.84 -13.71
N ASP A 104 10.50 -14.03 -13.19
CA ASP A 104 10.88 -13.68 -11.81
C ASP A 104 11.77 -12.42 -11.84
N VAL A 105 11.20 -11.30 -12.32
CA VAL A 105 11.88 -9.99 -12.30
C VAL A 105 11.79 -9.41 -10.90
N TYR A 106 12.84 -9.65 -10.12
CA TYR A 106 13.07 -8.96 -8.86
C TYR A 106 13.74 -7.62 -9.16
N ASP A 107 12.99 -6.52 -8.99
CA ASP A 107 13.58 -5.20 -9.05
C ASP A 107 14.65 -5.07 -7.95
N ASN A 108 15.91 -5.02 -8.34
CA ASN A 108 16.97 -4.57 -7.46
C ASN A 108 16.67 -3.11 -7.07
N ILE A 109 16.76 -2.80 -5.76
CA ILE A 109 16.50 -1.47 -5.17
C ILE A 109 17.21 -0.32 -5.90
N SER A 110 18.30 -0.61 -6.62
CA SER A 110 19.05 0.31 -7.47
C SER A 110 18.24 0.97 -8.62
N GLY A 111 16.98 0.58 -8.83
CA GLY A 111 16.09 1.12 -9.88
C GLY A 111 15.06 2.17 -9.41
N LEU A 112 15.05 2.57 -8.14
CA LEU A 112 14.04 3.51 -7.62
C LEU A 112 14.21 4.98 -8.04
N ASN A 113 15.13 5.27 -8.96
CA ASN A 113 15.27 6.60 -9.52
C ASN A 113 14.36 6.74 -10.76
N PRO A 114 13.26 7.52 -10.71
CA PRO A 114 12.38 7.74 -11.86
C PRO A 114 13.06 8.49 -13.01
N PHE A 115 14.27 9.01 -12.79
CA PHE A 115 15.11 9.68 -13.79
C PHE A 115 16.32 8.86 -14.21
N LYS A 116 16.35 7.55 -13.93
CA LYS A 116 17.45 6.70 -14.38
C LYS A 116 17.35 6.52 -15.90
N VAL A 117 18.15 7.29 -16.63
CA VAL A 117 18.37 7.07 -18.06
C VAL A 117 19.06 5.70 -18.20
N ILE A 118 18.34 4.75 -18.78
CA ILE A 118 18.93 3.46 -19.16
C ILE A 118 19.64 3.73 -20.48
N ASN A 119 20.95 3.99 -20.45
CA ASN A 119 21.75 3.92 -21.66
C ASN A 119 21.88 2.44 -22.05
N ASP A 120 21.21 2.04 -23.13
CA ASP A 120 21.26 0.69 -23.70
C ASP A 120 22.49 0.53 -24.62
N ASP A 121 23.67 1.01 -24.19
CA ASP A 121 24.87 1.06 -25.02
C ASP A 121 25.72 -0.24 -24.96
N ASN A 122 25.25 -1.31 -24.30
CA ASN A 122 26.08 -2.49 -24.03
C ASN A 122 25.46 -3.85 -24.41
N LYS A 123 24.62 -3.88 -25.46
CA LYS A 123 24.09 -5.14 -26.03
C LYS A 123 24.82 -5.64 -27.29
N ILE A 124 25.92 -5.02 -27.70
CA ILE A 124 26.74 -5.51 -28.82
C ILE A 124 28.19 -5.61 -28.36
N THR A 125 28.54 -6.65 -27.60
CA THR A 125 29.87 -7.30 -27.53
C THR A 125 29.97 -8.23 -26.30
N ARG A 126 29.39 -9.43 -26.38
CA ARG A 126 30.03 -10.69 -25.94
C ARG A 126 29.17 -11.89 -26.27
#